data_AF-A0AB73NG44-F1
#
_entry.id   AF-A0AB73NG44-F1
#
_cell.length_a   1.000
_cell.length_b   1.000
_cell.length_c   1.000
_cell.angle_alpha   90.00
_cell.angle_beta   90.00
_cell.angle_gamma   90.00
#
_symmetry.space_group_name_H-M   'P 1'
#
loop_
_entity.id
_entity.type
_entity.pdbx_description
1 polymer ?
#
loop_
_entity_poly.entity_id
_entity_poly.type
_entity_poly.pdbx_seq_one_letter_code
_entity_poly.pdbx_strand_id
1 'polypeptide(L)'
;MTTIINSKIGENKGNLRIWLEGGKLSRNGFQPNDTYSIITNDDSIIITKCNDGEYSVSRRMKGERADPVIEVTSVRCKSMINFFEQDQLIRVVVTSQKIVITSHHLRNRIKQREETFLNKINASETMNVCELFYGYGVLARSAHDGFKSNGIKLKNSVIVERERKYIDASIEMNPDMFDAESIIIESAIQDVDIKNKMKVDLLFAGIPCTGASKSGRTKNKLASAEEHPDAGSMFFYFLKFLESSNPAAFVIENVCEYLNTESMAVIRSVANHLGYALHEVIIDSRDYGSIEERKRMLVIGVSVGLTNVVSYFDDEIAFYKKECIQTLNDIFEPIADDHTAWKEYSYLADKEIRDLKAGKGFKRQLLTGDNNKCGTIGRGYHKGRSTEPFIKHPTNPHLSRLLTPVEHARVKDFPEKYLNPSLSNTLTHEVLGQGVVYSAFYAAFAALAKSMIKALKGQPHLLKVA
;
A
#
# COMPACT_ATOMS: atom_id res chain seq x y z
N MET A 1 -12.82 33.02 -22.48
CA MET A 1 -12.85 32.06 -21.36
C MET A 1 -12.13 30.79 -21.80
N THR A 2 -11.67 29.97 -20.85
CA THR A 2 -11.12 28.63 -21.13
C THR A 2 -12.03 27.59 -20.47
N THR A 3 -12.39 26.53 -21.19
CA THR A 3 -13.18 25.41 -20.66
C THR A 3 -12.34 24.14 -20.72
N ILE A 4 -12.20 23.46 -19.58
CA ILE A 4 -11.53 22.14 -19.48
C ILE A 4 -12.60 21.08 -19.25
N ILE A 5 -12.56 20.00 -20.04
CA ILE A 5 -13.54 18.92 -20.02
C ILE A 5 -12.78 17.61 -19.98
N ASN A 6 -13.23 16.68 -19.16
CA ASN A 6 -12.88 15.27 -19.31
C ASN A 6 -14.04 14.58 -20.01
N SER A 7 -13.77 13.89 -21.10
CA SER A 7 -14.78 13.18 -21.89
C SER A 7 -14.27 11.79 -22.23
N LYS A 8 -15.17 10.82 -22.39
CA LYS A 8 -14.81 9.54 -22.99
C LYS A 8 -14.86 9.65 -24.51
N ILE A 9 -13.98 8.91 -25.17
CA ILE A 9 -14.07 8.67 -26.61
C ILE A 9 -15.18 7.67 -26.84
N GLY A 10 -16.14 8.06 -27.67
CA GLY A 10 -17.24 7.20 -28.08
C GLY A 10 -16.93 6.50 -29.39
N GLU A 11 -17.94 5.83 -29.91
CA GLU A 11 -17.89 5.16 -31.21
C GLU A 11 -19.05 5.65 -32.10
N ASN A 12 -18.82 5.67 -33.41
CA ASN A 12 -19.86 5.90 -34.41
C ASN A 12 -19.58 5.03 -35.63
N LYS A 13 -20.42 4.00 -35.85
CA LYS A 13 -20.29 3.06 -36.98
C LYS A 13 -18.87 2.45 -37.09
N GLY A 14 -18.33 1.87 -36.02
CA GLY A 14 -17.00 1.27 -36.02
C GLY A 14 -15.83 2.25 -35.95
N ASN A 15 -16.10 3.57 -35.88
CA ASN A 15 -15.08 4.60 -35.86
C ASN A 15 -15.03 5.31 -34.51
N LEU A 16 -13.81 5.53 -34.00
CA LEU A 16 -13.61 6.35 -32.81
C LEU A 16 -14.20 7.74 -33.03
N ARG A 17 -14.82 8.31 -31.99
CA ARG A 17 -15.58 9.55 -32.08
C ARG A 17 -15.37 10.42 -30.85
N ILE A 18 -15.00 11.67 -31.10
CA ILE A 18 -15.00 12.76 -30.11
C ILE A 18 -16.14 13.71 -30.46
N TRP A 19 -17.08 13.87 -29.53
CA TRP A 19 -18.27 14.69 -29.72
C TRP A 19 -18.30 15.88 -28.75
N LEU A 20 -18.23 17.09 -29.30
CA LEU A 20 -18.29 18.34 -28.54
C LEU A 20 -19.54 19.11 -28.99
N GLU A 21 -20.45 19.43 -28.07
CA GLU A 21 -21.65 20.22 -28.38
C GLU A 21 -21.96 21.29 -27.32
N GLY A 22 -22.69 22.32 -27.76
CA GLY A 22 -23.41 23.27 -26.91
C GLY A 22 -22.52 24.31 -26.21
N GLY A 23 -22.88 24.63 -24.97
CA GLY A 23 -22.32 25.78 -24.25
C GLY A 23 -20.80 25.79 -24.11
N LYS A 24 -20.15 24.62 -24.10
CA LYS A 24 -18.68 24.49 -24.04
C LYS A 24 -17.98 25.00 -25.30
N LEU A 25 -18.66 25.03 -26.44
CA LEU A 25 -18.14 25.59 -27.68
C LEU A 25 -18.55 27.06 -27.80
N SER A 26 -19.84 27.39 -27.63
CA SER A 26 -20.35 28.74 -27.86
C SER A 26 -19.73 29.80 -26.94
N ARG A 27 -19.57 29.51 -25.64
CA ARG A 27 -18.93 30.45 -24.69
C ARG A 27 -17.42 30.62 -24.90
N ASN A 28 -16.82 29.75 -25.72
CA ASN A 28 -15.43 29.80 -26.13
C ASN A 28 -15.31 30.18 -27.63
N GLY A 29 -16.29 30.89 -28.20
CA GLY A 29 -16.13 31.51 -29.52
C GLY A 29 -16.34 30.59 -30.73
N PHE A 30 -16.75 29.33 -30.53
CA PHE A 30 -17.14 28.41 -31.61
C PHE A 30 -18.66 28.45 -31.79
N GLN A 31 -19.11 29.01 -32.90
CA GLN A 31 -20.50 29.19 -33.30
C GLN A 31 -20.81 28.37 -34.56
N PRO A 32 -22.08 28.02 -34.82
CA PRO A 32 -22.47 27.40 -36.08
C PRO A 32 -21.95 28.17 -37.30
N ASN A 33 -21.47 27.42 -38.30
CA ASN A 33 -20.87 27.91 -39.55
C ASN A 33 -19.45 28.51 -39.43
N ASP A 34 -18.88 28.63 -38.22
CA ASP A 34 -17.44 28.90 -38.11
C ASP A 34 -16.65 27.79 -38.80
N THR A 35 -15.54 28.15 -39.45
CA THR A 35 -14.61 27.21 -40.09
C THR A 35 -13.40 26.91 -39.20
N TYR A 36 -12.85 25.71 -39.32
CA TYR A 36 -11.69 25.25 -38.56
C TYR A 36 -10.86 24.19 -39.30
N SER A 37 -9.61 24.05 -38.89
CA SER A 37 -8.71 22.97 -39.33
C SER A 37 -8.36 22.05 -38.16
N ILE A 38 -8.05 20.80 -38.48
CA ILE A 38 -7.57 19.80 -37.52
C ILE A 38 -6.10 19.53 -37.82
N ILE A 39 -5.25 19.62 -36.80
CA ILE A 39 -3.84 19.22 -36.85
C ILE A 39 -3.63 18.16 -35.77
N THR A 40 -2.81 17.15 -36.07
CA THR A 40 -2.39 16.16 -35.08
C THR A 40 -0.91 16.23 -34.83
N ASN A 41 -0.54 16.15 -33.56
CA ASN A 41 0.83 15.90 -33.10
C ASN A 41 0.91 14.47 -32.56
N ASP A 42 2.07 14.09 -32.02
CA ASP A 42 2.33 12.71 -31.54
C ASP A 42 1.30 12.21 -30.50
N ASP A 43 0.75 13.09 -29.66
CA ASP A 43 -0.14 12.73 -28.54
C ASP A 43 -1.42 13.59 -28.43
N SER A 44 -1.70 14.41 -29.45
CA SER A 44 -2.75 15.43 -29.35
C SER A 44 -3.43 15.76 -30.67
N ILE A 45 -4.72 16.10 -30.57
CA ILE A 45 -5.51 16.69 -31.65
C ILE A 45 -5.74 18.17 -31.33
N ILE A 46 -5.37 19.04 -32.26
CA ILE A 46 -5.55 20.47 -32.16
C ILE A 46 -6.55 20.91 -33.24
N ILE A 47 -7.66 21.47 -32.80
CA ILE A 47 -8.67 22.08 -33.66
C ILE A 47 -8.47 23.59 -33.59
N THR A 48 -8.15 24.24 -34.70
CA THR A 48 -7.90 25.69 -34.74
C THR A 48 -8.96 26.36 -35.59
N LYS A 49 -9.65 27.35 -35.02
CA LYS A 49 -10.59 28.19 -35.76
C LYS A 49 -9.83 29.02 -36.79
N CYS A 50 -10.27 29.01 -38.04
CA CYS A 50 -9.62 29.73 -39.15
C CYS A 50 -10.62 29.98 -40.28
N ASN A 51 -10.46 31.07 -41.03
CA ASN A 51 -11.44 31.49 -42.05
C ASN A 51 -11.55 30.49 -43.22
N ASP A 52 -10.44 29.85 -43.60
CA ASP A 52 -10.37 28.89 -44.71
C ASP A 52 -10.19 27.43 -44.21
N GLY A 53 -10.82 27.12 -43.07
CA GLY A 53 -10.75 25.78 -42.49
C GLY A 53 -11.41 24.71 -43.36
N GLU A 54 -10.83 23.51 -43.35
CA GLU A 54 -11.34 22.33 -44.08
C GLU A 54 -12.73 21.88 -43.57
N TYR A 55 -13.02 22.16 -42.30
CA TYR A 55 -14.24 21.73 -41.64
C TYR A 55 -15.05 22.92 -41.11
N SER A 56 -16.35 22.71 -40.90
CA SER A 56 -17.24 23.71 -40.31
C SER A 56 -17.90 23.22 -39.03
N VAL A 57 -18.15 24.15 -38.11
CA VAL A 57 -18.90 23.91 -36.88
C VAL A 57 -20.36 23.68 -37.26
N SER A 58 -20.82 22.46 -37.03
CA SER A 58 -22.21 22.05 -37.29
C SER A 58 -23.15 22.62 -36.24
N ARG A 59 -24.46 22.46 -36.45
CA ARG A 59 -25.49 22.86 -35.49
C ARG A 59 -26.39 21.71 -35.11
N ARG A 60 -26.82 21.68 -33.85
CA ARG A 60 -27.91 20.83 -33.36
C ARG A 60 -29.00 21.71 -32.78
N MET A 61 -30.22 21.55 -33.29
CA MET A 61 -31.38 22.30 -32.78
C MET A 61 -31.89 21.68 -31.49
N LYS A 62 -32.15 22.52 -30.47
CA LYS A 62 -32.89 22.19 -29.25
C LYS A 62 -33.96 23.27 -29.07
N GLY A 63 -35.16 23.02 -29.60
CA GLY A 63 -36.17 24.06 -29.78
C GLY A 63 -35.65 25.13 -30.76
N GLU A 64 -35.75 26.40 -30.38
CA GLU A 64 -35.25 27.54 -31.19
C GLU A 64 -33.73 27.74 -31.07
N ARG A 65 -33.08 27.09 -30.10
CA ARG A 65 -31.65 27.25 -29.87
C ARG A 65 -30.82 26.34 -30.78
N ALA A 66 -29.89 26.93 -31.52
CA ALA A 66 -28.89 26.22 -32.31
C ALA A 66 -27.59 26.05 -31.50
N ASP A 67 -27.34 24.86 -30.98
CA ASP A 67 -26.09 24.55 -30.28
C ASP A 67 -24.98 24.21 -31.30
N PRO A 68 -23.78 24.80 -31.19
CA PRO A 68 -22.62 24.41 -32.00
C PRO A 68 -22.21 22.97 -31.72
N VAL A 69 -21.74 22.27 -32.76
CA VAL A 69 -21.27 20.90 -32.71
C VAL A 69 -19.97 20.75 -33.49
N ILE A 70 -18.98 20.14 -32.85
CA ILE A 70 -17.75 19.67 -33.49
C ILE A 70 -17.67 18.16 -33.25
N GLU A 71 -17.52 17.43 -34.34
CA GLU A 71 -17.38 15.98 -34.34
C GLU A 71 -16.06 15.61 -35.04
N VAL A 72 -15.17 14.99 -34.28
CA VAL A 72 -13.93 14.41 -34.81
C VAL A 72 -14.07 12.89 -34.80
N THR A 73 -13.95 12.26 -35.96
CA THR A 73 -13.98 10.80 -36.10
C THR A 73 -12.65 10.29 -36.63
N SER A 74 -12.35 9.00 -36.42
CA SER A 74 -11.18 8.36 -37.03
C SER A 74 -11.18 8.38 -38.56
N VAL A 75 -12.33 8.62 -39.19
CA VAL A 75 -12.42 8.84 -40.65
C VAL A 75 -11.88 10.22 -41.03
N ARG A 76 -12.22 11.26 -40.26
CA ARG A 76 -11.77 12.66 -40.48
C ARG A 76 -10.35 12.89 -39.98
N CYS A 77 -9.92 12.12 -38.98
CA CYS A 77 -8.63 12.22 -38.34
C CYS A 77 -8.07 10.81 -38.16
N LYS A 78 -7.46 10.25 -39.21
CA LYS A 78 -6.96 8.86 -39.21
C LYS A 78 -5.95 8.58 -38.11
N SER A 79 -5.09 9.57 -37.81
CA SER A 79 -4.09 9.49 -36.76
C SER A 79 -4.70 9.28 -35.37
N MET A 80 -6.00 9.56 -35.18
CA MET A 80 -6.70 9.31 -33.92
C MET A 80 -6.61 7.86 -33.44
N ILE A 81 -6.55 6.90 -34.36
CA ILE A 81 -6.41 5.47 -34.02
C ILE A 81 -5.04 5.16 -33.42
N ASN A 82 -4.02 6.00 -33.69
CA ASN A 82 -2.65 5.75 -33.24
C ASN A 82 -2.43 6.12 -31.78
N PHE A 83 -3.25 7.02 -31.21
CA PHE A 83 -3.04 7.53 -29.86
C PHE A 83 -4.28 7.44 -28.95
N PHE A 84 -5.45 7.09 -29.51
CA PHE A 84 -6.68 6.94 -28.74
C PHE A 84 -7.40 5.61 -28.97
N GLU A 85 -8.12 5.17 -27.94
CA GLU A 85 -8.94 3.95 -27.92
C GLU A 85 -10.39 4.27 -27.53
N GLN A 86 -11.30 3.32 -27.79
CA GLN A 86 -12.68 3.40 -27.35
C GLN A 86 -12.78 3.45 -25.82
N ASP A 87 -13.76 4.21 -25.31
CA ASP A 87 -14.02 4.45 -23.88
C ASP A 87 -12.87 5.13 -23.11
N GLN A 88 -11.79 5.50 -23.81
CA GLN A 88 -10.68 6.23 -23.23
C GLN A 88 -11.12 7.61 -22.74
N LEU A 89 -10.74 7.94 -21.50
CA LEU A 89 -10.87 9.29 -20.98
C LEU A 89 -9.83 10.22 -21.62
N ILE A 90 -10.28 11.33 -22.18
CA ILE A 90 -9.47 12.40 -22.76
C ILE A 90 -9.69 13.71 -22.03
N ARG A 91 -8.68 14.58 -22.08
CA ARG A 91 -8.77 15.97 -21.64
C ARG A 91 -8.97 16.86 -22.86
N VAL A 92 -9.98 17.72 -22.80
CA VAL A 92 -10.31 18.68 -23.85
C VAL A 92 -10.21 20.09 -23.27
N VAL A 93 -9.33 20.91 -23.82
CA VAL A 93 -9.15 22.32 -23.45
C VAL A 93 -9.66 23.18 -24.59
N VAL A 94 -10.79 23.84 -24.38
CA VAL A 94 -11.42 24.75 -25.34
C VAL A 94 -11.03 26.19 -24.96
N THR A 95 -10.43 26.92 -25.88
CA THR A 95 -10.17 28.38 -25.79
C THR A 95 -10.90 29.09 -26.93
N SER A 96 -10.78 30.41 -27.03
CA SER A 96 -11.41 31.19 -28.12
C SER A 96 -10.95 30.81 -29.53
N GLN A 97 -9.68 30.38 -29.66
CA GLN A 97 -9.06 30.14 -30.97
C GLN A 97 -8.80 28.67 -31.27
N LYS A 98 -8.71 27.83 -30.22
CA LYS A 98 -8.34 26.43 -30.40
C LYS A 98 -8.99 25.49 -29.39
N ILE A 99 -9.10 24.23 -29.78
CA ILE A 99 -9.44 23.10 -28.93
C ILE A 99 -8.23 22.16 -28.93
N VAL A 100 -7.69 21.87 -27.76
CA VAL A 100 -6.61 20.88 -27.60
C VAL A 100 -7.19 19.65 -26.92
N ILE A 101 -7.09 18.51 -27.58
CA ILE A 101 -7.53 17.22 -27.07
C ILE A 101 -6.29 16.37 -26.84
N THR A 102 -6.08 15.92 -25.61
CA THR A 102 -4.97 15.06 -25.22
C THR A 102 -5.48 13.86 -24.43
N SER A 103 -4.64 12.83 -24.31
CA SER A 103 -4.86 11.75 -23.34
C SER A 103 -5.05 12.32 -21.93
N HIS A 104 -5.97 11.74 -21.17
CA HIS A 104 -6.12 12.14 -19.77
C HIS A 104 -4.82 11.84 -19.01
N HIS A 105 -4.36 12.79 -18.20
CA HIS A 105 -3.08 12.72 -17.48
C HIS A 105 -2.90 11.41 -16.70
N LEU A 106 -3.97 10.86 -16.12
CA LEU A 106 -3.93 9.57 -15.43
C LEU A 106 -3.47 8.42 -16.33
N ARG A 107 -3.90 8.35 -17.59
CA ARG A 107 -3.47 7.29 -18.53
C ARG A 107 -1.96 7.37 -18.77
N ASN A 108 -1.42 8.58 -18.95
CA ASN A 108 0.01 8.77 -19.12
C ASN A 108 0.78 8.35 -17.86
N ARG A 109 0.26 8.65 -16.67
CA ARG A 109 0.85 8.19 -15.40
C ARG A 109 0.82 6.68 -15.25
N ILE A 110 -0.28 6.02 -15.60
CA ILE A 110 -0.42 4.55 -15.60
C ILE A 110 0.59 3.92 -16.54
N LYS A 111 0.62 4.37 -17.81
CA LYS A 111 1.56 3.87 -18.81
C LYS A 111 3.02 4.06 -18.35
N GLN A 112 3.36 5.24 -17.85
CA GLN A 112 4.71 5.55 -17.39
C GLN A 112 5.17 4.63 -16.25
N ARG A 113 4.35 4.40 -15.21
CA ARG A 113 4.74 3.53 -14.09
C ARG A 113 4.87 2.07 -14.51
N GLU A 114 4.00 1.61 -15.42
CA GLU A 114 4.04 0.26 -15.96
C GLU A 114 5.31 0.05 -16.78
N GLU A 115 5.60 0.93 -17.75
CA GLU A 115 6.82 0.85 -18.57
C GLU A 115 8.09 0.91 -17.70
N THR A 116 8.14 1.83 -16.73
CA THR A 116 9.30 1.95 -15.82
C THR A 116 9.53 0.66 -15.05
N PHE A 117 8.47 0.09 -14.48
CA PHE A 117 8.54 -1.14 -13.70
C PHE A 117 8.94 -2.35 -14.55
N LEU A 118 8.31 -2.53 -15.71
CA LEU A 118 8.61 -3.61 -16.65
C LEU A 118 10.07 -3.55 -17.11
N ASN A 119 10.55 -2.36 -17.49
CA ASN A 119 11.93 -2.14 -17.93
C ASN A 119 12.92 -2.50 -16.83
N LYS A 120 12.67 -2.04 -15.59
CA LYS A 120 13.54 -2.34 -14.46
C LYS A 120 13.58 -3.83 -14.13
N ILE A 121 12.45 -4.53 -14.13
CA ILE A 121 12.48 -5.99 -13.85
C ILE A 121 13.23 -6.72 -14.97
N ASN A 122 12.98 -6.37 -16.24
CA ASN A 122 13.66 -6.99 -17.38
C ASN A 122 15.17 -6.78 -17.33
N ALA A 123 15.61 -5.58 -16.95
CA ALA A 123 17.02 -5.23 -16.77
C ALA A 123 17.61 -5.76 -15.45
N SER A 124 16.81 -6.43 -14.60
CA SER A 124 17.20 -6.86 -13.24
C SER A 124 17.76 -5.71 -12.39
N GLU A 125 17.22 -4.52 -12.59
CA GLU A 125 17.56 -3.32 -11.83
C GLU A 125 16.94 -3.34 -10.44
N THR A 126 17.57 -2.60 -9.52
CA THR A 126 17.03 -2.40 -8.17
C THR A 126 15.75 -1.55 -8.20
N MET A 127 14.71 -2.04 -7.53
CA MET A 127 13.46 -1.34 -7.35
C MET A 127 13.55 -0.35 -6.20
N ASN A 128 13.13 0.89 -6.46
CA ASN A 128 12.98 1.95 -5.49
C ASN A 128 11.69 1.76 -4.71
N VAL A 129 11.77 1.72 -3.39
CA VAL A 129 10.64 1.54 -2.48
C VAL A 129 10.44 2.81 -1.65
N CYS A 130 9.20 3.23 -1.51
CA CYS A 130 8.78 4.14 -0.45
C CYS A 130 8.14 3.33 0.68
N GLU A 131 8.63 3.51 1.90
CA GLU A 131 8.05 2.92 3.11
C GLU A 131 7.41 4.02 3.97
N LEU A 132 6.11 3.90 4.23
CA LEU A 132 5.38 4.80 5.10
C LEU A 132 5.09 4.13 6.44
N PHE A 133 5.20 4.91 7.52
CA PHE A 133 5.04 4.39 8.89
C PHE A 133 6.08 3.30 9.16
N TYR A 134 7.32 3.59 8.79
CA TYR A 134 8.41 2.61 8.67
C TYR A 134 8.71 1.88 9.99
N GLY A 135 8.53 2.54 11.13
CA GLY A 135 8.85 2.00 12.44
C GLY A 135 10.30 1.56 12.52
N TYR A 136 10.52 0.32 12.98
CA TYR A 136 11.85 -0.32 13.00
C TYR A 136 12.16 -1.08 11.70
N GLY A 137 11.30 -1.01 10.68
CA GLY A 137 11.55 -1.66 9.40
C GLY A 137 11.35 -3.19 9.38
N VAL A 138 10.59 -3.78 10.31
CA VAL A 138 10.30 -5.24 10.28
C VAL A 138 9.54 -5.64 8.99
N LEU A 139 8.55 -4.84 8.59
CA LEU A 139 7.83 -5.02 7.32
C LEU A 139 8.78 -4.87 6.13
N ALA A 140 9.57 -3.80 6.12
CA ALA A 140 10.56 -3.53 5.09
C ALA A 140 11.59 -4.67 4.96
N ARG A 141 12.17 -5.15 6.07
CA ARG A 141 13.10 -6.27 6.07
C ARG A 141 12.47 -7.53 5.47
N SER A 142 11.23 -7.82 5.84
CA SER A 142 10.45 -8.93 5.29
C SER A 142 10.26 -8.78 3.78
N ALA A 143 9.98 -7.56 3.30
CA ALA A 143 9.88 -7.26 1.87
C ALA A 143 11.21 -7.46 1.14
N HIS A 144 12.29 -6.88 1.65
CA HIS A 144 13.62 -6.99 1.04
C HIS A 144 14.07 -8.45 0.94
N ASP A 145 13.90 -9.24 1.99
CA ASP A 145 14.26 -10.66 1.97
C ASP A 145 13.36 -11.48 1.04
N GLY A 146 12.04 -11.22 1.05
CA GLY A 146 11.08 -11.90 0.19
C GLY A 146 11.34 -11.63 -1.29
N PHE A 147 11.50 -10.38 -1.69
CA PHE A 147 11.81 -10.00 -3.07
C PHE A 147 13.18 -10.54 -3.51
N LYS A 148 14.21 -10.42 -2.65
CA LYS A 148 15.56 -10.91 -2.95
C LYS A 148 15.59 -12.42 -3.16
N SER A 149 14.79 -13.19 -2.43
CA SER A 149 14.69 -14.65 -2.62
C SER A 149 14.17 -15.06 -4.01
N ASN A 150 13.52 -14.13 -4.72
CA ASN A 150 13.03 -14.31 -6.09
C ASN A 150 13.83 -13.47 -7.11
N GLY A 151 15.00 -12.95 -6.72
CA GLY A 151 15.92 -12.25 -7.63
C GLY A 151 15.59 -10.78 -7.90
N ILE A 152 14.58 -10.20 -7.25
CA ILE A 152 14.29 -8.76 -7.34
C ILE A 152 14.98 -8.05 -6.17
N LYS A 153 15.85 -7.09 -6.48
CA LYS A 153 16.51 -6.27 -5.46
C LYS A 153 15.65 -5.06 -5.13
N LEU A 154 15.50 -4.75 -3.84
CA LEU A 154 14.83 -3.55 -3.37
C LEU A 154 15.84 -2.57 -2.78
N LYS A 155 15.48 -1.29 -2.80
CA LYS A 155 16.14 -0.20 -2.09
C LYS A 155 15.07 0.69 -1.46
N ASN A 156 15.22 1.03 -0.18
CA ASN A 156 14.36 2.02 0.48
C ASN A 156 14.80 3.42 0.07
N SER A 157 14.33 3.88 -1.08
CA SER A 157 14.66 5.22 -1.61
C SER A 157 14.02 6.33 -0.78
N VAL A 158 12.87 6.08 -0.16
CA VAL A 158 12.26 7.01 0.79
C VAL A 158 11.67 6.24 1.96
N ILE A 159 11.95 6.67 3.19
CA ILE A 159 11.23 6.21 4.38
C ILE A 159 10.60 7.40 5.10
N VAL A 160 9.41 7.19 5.66
CA VAL A 160 8.73 8.17 6.53
C VAL A 160 8.42 7.52 7.86
N GLU A 161 9.03 8.04 8.92
CA GLU A 161 8.78 7.63 10.30
C GLU A 161 9.03 8.82 11.22
N ARG A 162 8.20 8.97 12.27
CA ARG A 162 8.28 10.11 13.18
C ARG A 162 9.18 9.85 14.38
N GLU A 163 9.41 8.59 14.72
CA GLU A 163 10.18 8.16 15.89
C GLU A 163 11.63 7.86 15.49
N ARG A 164 12.49 8.87 15.60
CA ARG A 164 13.93 8.77 15.33
C ARG A 164 14.59 7.53 15.95
N LYS A 165 14.23 7.18 17.19
CA LYS A 165 14.77 6.01 17.90
C LYS A 165 14.58 4.68 17.16
N TYR A 166 13.55 4.54 16.33
CA TYR A 166 13.33 3.34 15.53
C TYR A 166 14.13 3.38 14.23
N ILE A 167 14.27 4.58 13.64
CA ILE A 167 15.02 4.83 12.41
C ILE A 167 16.51 4.54 12.64
N ASP A 168 17.12 5.21 13.61
CA ASP A 168 18.54 5.07 13.95
C ASP A 168 18.89 3.60 14.18
N ALA A 169 18.09 2.93 15.02
CA ALA A 169 18.32 1.54 15.38
C ALA A 169 18.08 0.56 14.21
N SER A 170 17.21 0.90 13.26
CA SER A 170 16.96 0.09 12.06
C SER A 170 18.08 0.23 11.03
N ILE A 171 18.54 1.45 10.77
CA ILE A 171 19.61 1.73 9.79
C ILE A 171 20.91 1.03 10.19
N GLU A 172 21.26 1.05 11.48
CA GLU A 172 22.42 0.33 12.00
C GLU A 172 22.36 -1.17 11.71
N MET A 173 21.18 -1.78 11.81
CA MET A 173 21.00 -3.23 11.67
C MET A 173 20.64 -3.66 10.24
N ASN A 174 20.18 -2.74 9.41
CA ASN A 174 19.74 -3.00 8.03
C ASN A 174 20.37 -2.02 7.03
N PRO A 175 21.69 -1.79 7.07
CA PRO A 175 22.33 -0.82 6.19
C PRO A 175 22.21 -1.20 4.70
N ASP A 176 21.99 -2.49 4.41
CA ASP A 176 21.83 -3.00 3.04
C ASP A 176 20.51 -2.55 2.36
N MET A 177 19.54 -2.05 3.13
CA MET A 177 18.29 -1.53 2.57
C MET A 177 18.42 -0.10 2.01
N PHE A 178 19.53 0.58 2.26
CA PHE A 178 19.73 2.00 2.00
C PHE A 178 20.99 2.28 1.19
N ASP A 179 21.05 3.46 0.58
CA ASP A 179 22.24 4.01 -0.07
C ASP A 179 22.35 5.53 0.16
N ALA A 180 23.38 6.15 -0.42
CA ALA A 180 23.63 7.59 -0.28
C ALA A 180 22.54 8.50 -0.88
N GLU A 181 21.65 7.97 -1.73
CA GLU A 181 20.54 8.70 -2.33
C GLU A 181 19.22 8.52 -1.57
N SER A 182 19.20 7.64 -0.57
CA SER A 182 18.02 7.32 0.21
C SER A 182 17.59 8.53 1.06
N ILE A 183 16.30 8.87 1.00
CA ILE A 183 15.73 10.01 1.72
C ILE A 183 15.05 9.49 2.99
N ILE A 184 15.61 9.85 4.13
CA ILE A 184 15.04 9.53 5.44
C ILE A 184 14.24 10.74 5.92
N ILE A 185 12.93 10.57 6.08
CA ILE A 185 12.04 11.63 6.54
C ILE A 185 11.64 11.33 7.99
N GLU A 186 12.35 11.98 8.92
CA GLU A 186 12.09 11.94 10.36
C GLU A 186 10.96 12.92 10.74
N SER A 187 9.74 12.62 10.30
CA SER A 187 8.61 13.52 10.51
C SER A 187 7.28 12.78 10.61
N ALA A 188 6.30 13.43 11.21
CA ALA A 188 4.93 12.99 11.07
C ALA A 188 4.51 13.14 9.59
N ILE A 189 3.87 12.11 9.04
CA ILE A 189 3.55 12.06 7.60
C ILE A 189 2.72 13.26 7.13
N GLN A 190 1.91 13.85 8.02
CA GLN A 190 1.08 15.00 7.73
C GLN A 190 1.84 16.29 7.41
N ASP A 191 3.08 16.38 7.90
CA ASP A 191 3.93 17.57 7.78
C ASP A 191 4.88 17.47 6.57
N VAL A 192 4.82 16.38 5.81
CA VAL A 192 5.67 16.14 4.65
C VAL A 192 5.06 16.77 3.39
N ASP A 193 5.81 17.67 2.73
CA ASP A 193 5.44 18.22 1.42
C ASP A 193 5.92 17.30 0.28
N ILE A 194 4.97 16.62 -0.37
CA ILE A 194 5.21 15.56 -1.35
C ILE A 194 5.34 16.12 -2.78
N LYS A 195 5.17 17.44 -2.98
CA LYS A 195 4.81 18.05 -4.27
C LYS A 195 5.56 17.64 -5.54
N ASN A 196 6.80 17.13 -5.51
CA ASN A 196 7.54 16.82 -6.76
C ASN A 196 8.70 15.80 -6.68
N LYS A 197 8.87 15.00 -5.62
CA LYS A 197 10.20 14.39 -5.35
C LYS A 197 10.29 12.86 -5.22
N MET A 198 9.20 12.13 -5.40
CA MET A 198 9.22 10.69 -5.08
C MET A 198 8.96 9.84 -6.31
N LYS A 199 10.03 9.48 -7.02
CA LYS A 199 10.01 8.44 -8.05
C LYS A 199 10.33 7.10 -7.39
N VAL A 200 9.30 6.32 -7.11
CA VAL A 200 9.43 4.97 -6.54
C VAL A 200 8.66 3.98 -7.40
N ASP A 201 9.13 2.74 -7.42
CA ASP A 201 8.53 1.65 -8.16
C ASP A 201 7.46 0.94 -7.31
N LEU A 202 7.68 0.90 -5.98
CA LEU A 202 6.82 0.24 -5.00
C LEU A 202 6.55 1.16 -3.80
N LEU A 203 5.37 1.02 -3.19
CA LEU A 203 4.96 1.75 -1.99
C LEU A 203 4.43 0.79 -0.94
N PHE A 204 5.07 0.71 0.22
CA PHE A 204 4.63 -0.14 1.33
C PHE A 204 4.25 0.72 2.53
N ALA A 205 3.17 0.34 3.24
CA ALA A 205 2.63 1.12 4.34
C ALA A 205 2.08 0.25 5.48
N GLY A 206 2.66 0.38 6.67
CA GLY A 206 2.11 -0.16 7.92
C GLY A 206 1.22 0.86 8.63
N ILE A 207 0.05 1.16 8.06
CA ILE A 207 -0.81 2.27 8.53
C ILE A 207 -1.16 2.08 10.03
N PRO A 208 -1.02 3.11 10.89
CA PRO A 208 -1.27 2.98 12.32
C PRO A 208 -2.65 2.42 12.66
N CYS A 209 -2.70 1.26 13.31
CA CYS A 209 -3.94 0.53 13.60
C CYS A 209 -4.66 0.97 14.90
N THR A 210 -4.14 1.95 15.65
CA THR A 210 -4.67 2.31 16.98
C THR A 210 -6.14 2.72 16.94
N GLY A 211 -6.59 3.36 15.86
CA GLY A 211 -8.00 3.69 15.64
C GLY A 211 -8.87 2.48 15.27
N ALA A 212 -8.34 1.48 14.56
CA ALA A 212 -9.14 0.36 14.05
C ALA A 212 -9.10 -0.90 14.92
N SER A 213 -8.03 -1.12 15.70
CA SER A 213 -7.87 -2.31 16.52
C SER A 213 -8.90 -2.37 17.66
N LYS A 214 -9.39 -3.57 17.99
CA LYS A 214 -10.36 -3.78 19.09
C LYS A 214 -9.89 -3.19 20.42
N SER A 215 -8.62 -3.40 20.76
CA SER A 215 -8.02 -2.89 22.00
C SER A 215 -7.86 -1.37 21.98
N GLY A 216 -7.44 -0.80 20.84
CA GLY A 216 -7.31 0.64 20.66
C GLY A 216 -8.65 1.38 20.71
N ARG A 217 -9.66 0.87 19.99
CA ARG A 217 -11.03 1.42 20.02
C ARG A 217 -11.64 1.40 21.41
N THR A 218 -11.51 0.27 22.12
CA THR A 218 -12.03 0.13 23.48
C THR A 218 -11.34 1.10 24.43
N LYS A 219 -10.01 1.21 24.36
CA LYS A 219 -9.22 2.10 25.23
C LYS A 219 -9.57 3.57 25.01
N ASN A 220 -9.75 3.97 23.75
CA ASN A 220 -9.98 5.36 23.36
C ASN A 220 -11.47 5.72 23.25
N LYS A 221 -12.39 4.78 23.51
CA LYS A 221 -13.85 4.96 23.45
C LYS A 221 -14.35 5.49 22.09
N LEU A 222 -13.82 4.93 21.01
CA LEU A 222 -14.09 5.41 19.64
C LEU A 222 -15.28 4.71 18.99
N ALA A 223 -16.19 5.49 18.39
CA ALA A 223 -17.31 4.98 17.62
C ALA A 223 -16.89 4.51 16.22
N SER A 224 -15.86 5.13 15.64
CA SER A 224 -15.22 4.71 14.38
C SER A 224 -13.68 4.76 14.48
N ALA A 225 -12.97 4.26 13.47
CA ALA A 225 -11.51 4.30 13.49
C ALA A 225 -10.96 5.71 13.23
N GLU A 226 -11.70 6.47 12.43
CA GLU A 226 -11.38 7.80 11.92
C GLU A 226 -11.44 8.88 13.00
N GLU A 227 -12.13 8.63 14.12
CA GLU A 227 -12.18 9.53 15.28
C GLU A 227 -10.87 9.60 16.07
N HIS A 228 -9.92 8.69 15.85
CA HIS A 228 -8.66 8.70 16.57
C HIS A 228 -7.80 9.93 16.16
N PRO A 229 -7.38 10.81 17.09
CA PRO A 229 -6.72 12.08 16.74
C PRO A 229 -5.42 11.89 15.95
N ASP A 230 -4.60 10.90 16.33
CA ASP A 230 -3.30 10.67 15.67
C ASP A 230 -3.32 9.67 14.50
N ALA A 231 -4.35 8.82 14.40
CA ALA A 231 -4.36 7.67 13.48
C ALA A 231 -5.47 7.75 12.44
N GLY A 232 -6.58 8.43 12.77
CA GLY A 232 -7.79 8.44 11.97
C GLY A 232 -7.60 9.07 10.59
N SER A 233 -6.68 10.04 10.44
CA SER A 233 -6.39 10.69 9.16
C SER A 233 -5.23 10.08 8.37
N MET A 234 -4.54 9.04 8.90
CA MET A 234 -3.31 8.53 8.29
C MET A 234 -3.54 7.90 6.91
N PHE A 235 -4.73 7.35 6.66
CA PHE A 235 -5.12 6.83 5.34
C PHE A 235 -5.14 7.92 4.26
N PHE A 236 -5.54 9.13 4.62
CA PHE A 236 -5.59 10.26 3.69
C PHE A 236 -4.18 10.67 3.26
N TYR A 237 -3.22 10.66 4.18
CA TYR A 237 -1.82 10.93 3.84
C TYR A 237 -1.19 9.79 3.04
N PHE A 238 -1.50 8.53 3.35
CA PHE A 238 -1.16 7.41 2.46
C PHE A 238 -1.66 7.66 1.03
N LEU A 239 -2.92 8.08 0.85
CA LEU A 239 -3.48 8.38 -0.48
C LEU A 239 -2.76 9.51 -1.20
N LYS A 240 -2.33 10.56 -0.48
CA LYS A 240 -1.49 11.63 -1.05
C LYS A 240 -0.15 11.09 -1.55
N PHE A 241 0.49 10.22 -0.77
CA PHE A 241 1.74 9.57 -1.20
C PHE A 241 1.50 8.64 -2.39
N LEU A 242 0.43 7.85 -2.40
CA LEU A 242 0.08 6.98 -3.52
C LEU A 242 -0.14 7.79 -4.81
N GLU A 243 -0.92 8.87 -4.72
CA GLU A 243 -1.20 9.75 -5.86
C GLU A 243 0.07 10.46 -6.34
N SER A 244 0.92 10.94 -5.43
CA SER A 244 2.12 11.67 -5.82
C SER A 244 3.22 10.74 -6.36
N SER A 245 3.42 9.59 -5.74
CA SER A 245 4.53 8.68 -6.06
C SER A 245 4.24 7.75 -7.23
N ASN A 246 2.96 7.45 -7.51
CA ASN A 246 2.51 6.67 -8.67
C ASN A 246 3.28 5.34 -8.88
N PRO A 247 3.43 4.51 -7.83
CA PRO A 247 4.15 3.24 -7.89
C PRO A 247 3.44 2.23 -8.79
N ALA A 248 4.16 1.24 -9.33
CA ALA A 248 3.53 0.17 -10.11
C ALA A 248 2.71 -0.79 -9.23
N ALA A 249 3.12 -0.95 -7.97
CA ALA A 249 2.35 -1.68 -6.96
C ALA A 249 2.51 -1.06 -5.57
N PHE A 250 1.51 -1.26 -4.71
CA PHE A 250 1.56 -0.88 -3.31
C PHE A 250 1.06 -2.00 -2.40
N VAL A 251 1.50 -1.98 -1.14
CA VAL A 251 1.06 -2.89 -0.10
C VAL A 251 0.65 -2.11 1.14
N ILE A 252 -0.53 -2.42 1.68
CA ILE A 252 -0.99 -1.93 2.97
C ILE A 252 -1.06 -3.11 3.94
N GLU A 253 -0.40 -2.97 5.08
CA GLU A 253 -0.54 -3.86 6.23
C GLU A 253 -1.42 -3.22 7.30
N ASN A 254 -2.33 -4.01 7.89
CA ASN A 254 -3.10 -3.58 9.05
C ASN A 254 -3.72 -4.74 9.85
N VAL A 255 -4.39 -4.41 10.97
CA VAL A 255 -5.28 -5.36 11.66
C VAL A 255 -6.50 -5.69 10.80
N CYS A 256 -7.04 -6.90 10.92
CA CYS A 256 -8.15 -7.38 10.08
C CYS A 256 -9.38 -6.48 10.14
N GLU A 257 -9.65 -5.86 11.31
CA GLU A 257 -10.77 -4.94 11.50
C GLU A 257 -10.72 -3.71 10.59
N TYR A 258 -9.53 -3.32 10.12
CA TYR A 258 -9.35 -2.16 9.24
C TYR A 258 -10.04 -2.33 7.88
N LEU A 259 -10.22 -3.56 7.38
CA LEU A 259 -10.94 -3.85 6.14
C LEU A 259 -12.37 -3.28 6.11
N ASN A 260 -13.00 -3.17 7.28
CA ASN A 260 -14.40 -2.76 7.46
C ASN A 260 -14.53 -1.28 7.86
N THR A 261 -13.45 -0.49 7.75
CA THR A 261 -13.45 0.94 8.08
C THR A 261 -13.83 1.81 6.88
N GLU A 262 -14.30 3.03 7.16
CA GLU A 262 -14.55 4.04 6.13
C GLU A 262 -13.24 4.44 5.44
N SER A 263 -12.14 4.50 6.20
CA SER A 263 -10.79 4.71 5.68
C SER A 263 -10.47 3.74 4.54
N MET A 264 -10.73 2.44 4.73
CA MET A 264 -10.47 1.44 3.69
C MET A 264 -11.45 1.56 2.52
N ALA A 265 -12.71 1.92 2.75
CA ALA A 265 -13.67 2.19 1.68
C ALA A 265 -13.19 3.35 0.77
N VAL A 266 -12.68 4.43 1.36
CA VAL A 266 -12.08 5.54 0.61
C VAL A 266 -10.81 5.11 -0.11
N ILE A 267 -9.93 4.32 0.53
CA ILE A 267 -8.73 3.77 -0.14
C ILE A 267 -9.11 2.97 -1.39
N ARG A 268 -10.08 2.05 -1.30
CA ARG A 268 -10.57 1.26 -2.43
C ARG A 268 -11.04 2.16 -3.58
N SER A 269 -11.89 3.13 -3.25
CA SER A 269 -12.45 4.05 -4.25
C SER A 269 -11.38 4.90 -4.94
N VAL A 270 -10.46 5.47 -4.18
CA VAL A 270 -9.41 6.35 -4.73
C VAL A 270 -8.36 5.55 -5.49
N ALA A 271 -7.92 4.39 -4.98
CA ALA A 271 -6.97 3.54 -5.69
C ALA A 271 -7.54 3.03 -7.03
N ASN A 272 -8.81 2.62 -7.07
CA ASN A 272 -9.50 2.27 -8.32
C ASN A 272 -9.52 3.47 -9.29
N HIS A 273 -9.81 4.68 -8.80
CA HIS A 273 -9.76 5.89 -9.62
C HIS A 273 -8.34 6.18 -10.15
N LEU A 274 -7.30 5.90 -9.37
CA LEU A 274 -5.89 6.05 -9.77
C LEU A 274 -5.37 4.90 -10.66
N GLY A 275 -6.25 3.98 -11.07
CA GLY A 275 -5.93 2.89 -11.98
C GLY A 275 -5.21 1.71 -11.32
N TYR A 276 -5.53 1.40 -10.07
CA TYR A 276 -5.07 0.18 -9.41
C TYR A 276 -6.19 -0.85 -9.31
N ALA A 277 -5.86 -2.12 -9.50
CA ALA A 277 -6.68 -3.24 -9.09
C ALA A 277 -6.20 -3.73 -7.72
N LEU A 278 -7.13 -4.05 -6.82
CA LEU A 278 -6.82 -4.45 -5.45
C LEU A 278 -7.04 -5.94 -5.24
N HIS A 279 -6.14 -6.56 -4.48
CA HIS A 279 -6.26 -7.89 -3.92
C HIS A 279 -6.17 -7.80 -2.41
N GLU A 280 -7.15 -8.33 -1.70
CA GLU A 280 -7.26 -8.24 -0.24
C GLU A 280 -7.23 -9.63 0.37
N VAL A 281 -6.28 -9.87 1.27
CA VAL A 281 -6.08 -11.18 1.88
C VAL A 281 -5.80 -11.06 3.38
N ILE A 282 -6.21 -12.06 4.15
CA ILE A 282 -5.83 -12.20 5.55
C ILE A 282 -4.65 -13.16 5.65
N ILE A 283 -3.54 -12.67 6.19
CA ILE A 283 -2.35 -13.45 6.51
C ILE A 283 -2.44 -13.87 7.98
N ASP A 284 -2.60 -15.16 8.23
CA ASP A 284 -2.44 -15.75 9.56
C ASP A 284 -1.00 -16.25 9.72
N SER A 285 -0.25 -15.69 10.67
CA SER A 285 1.13 -16.09 10.92
C SER A 285 1.30 -17.58 11.25
N ARG A 286 0.25 -18.24 11.75
CA ARG A 286 0.26 -19.68 12.04
C ARG A 286 0.43 -20.53 10.79
N ASP A 287 -0.08 -20.07 9.65
CA ASP A 287 0.09 -20.76 8.36
C ASP A 287 1.54 -20.73 7.87
N TYR A 288 2.40 -19.89 8.47
CA TYR A 288 3.78 -19.68 8.07
C TYR A 288 4.75 -20.03 9.22
N GLY A 289 4.34 -20.95 10.10
CA GLY A 289 5.18 -21.62 11.09
C GLY A 289 5.53 -20.83 12.35
N SER A 290 4.98 -19.63 12.54
CA SER A 290 5.26 -18.81 13.73
C SER A 290 4.54 -19.32 14.98
N ILE A 291 5.17 -19.14 16.14
CA ILE A 291 4.56 -19.42 17.46
C ILE A 291 3.47 -18.39 17.79
N GLU A 292 3.64 -17.11 17.42
CA GLU A 292 2.61 -16.09 17.61
C GLU A 292 1.42 -16.34 16.67
N GLU A 293 0.21 -16.37 17.23
CA GLU A 293 -1.02 -16.21 16.46
C GLU A 293 -1.33 -14.72 16.26
N ARG A 294 -1.09 -14.26 15.04
CA ARG A 294 -1.28 -12.87 14.63
C ARG A 294 -1.84 -12.84 13.22
N LYS A 295 -3.13 -12.52 13.13
CA LYS A 295 -3.80 -12.25 11.86
C LYS A 295 -3.60 -10.79 11.47
N ARG A 296 -3.27 -10.56 10.21
CA ARG A 296 -3.15 -9.25 9.58
C ARG A 296 -3.81 -9.23 8.23
N MET A 297 -4.43 -8.12 7.88
CA MET A 297 -4.83 -7.88 6.50
C MET A 297 -3.61 -7.42 5.70
N LEU A 298 -3.61 -7.80 4.44
CA LEU A 298 -2.70 -7.35 3.41
C LEU A 298 -3.55 -6.91 2.21
N VAL A 299 -3.47 -5.63 1.84
CA VAL A 299 -4.03 -5.15 0.57
C VAL A 299 -2.88 -4.94 -0.39
N ILE A 300 -2.94 -5.60 -1.54
CA ILE A 300 -2.01 -5.43 -2.64
C ILE A 300 -2.73 -4.65 -3.73
N GLY A 301 -2.26 -3.45 -4.04
CA GLY A 301 -2.71 -2.72 -5.21
C GLY A 301 -1.69 -2.86 -6.33
N VAL A 302 -2.12 -3.25 -7.53
CA VAL A 302 -1.27 -3.31 -8.72
C VAL A 302 -1.86 -2.44 -9.82
N SER A 303 -1.01 -1.82 -10.63
CA SER A 303 -1.49 -1.07 -11.80
C SER A 303 -2.39 -1.95 -12.67
N VAL A 304 -3.43 -1.36 -13.28
CA VAL A 304 -4.43 -2.11 -14.07
C VAL A 304 -3.84 -2.94 -15.22
N GLY A 305 -2.75 -2.50 -15.85
CA GLY A 305 -2.02 -3.28 -16.86
C GLY A 305 -1.24 -4.47 -16.29
N LEU A 306 -1.10 -4.58 -14.96
CA LEU A 306 -0.36 -5.59 -14.23
C LEU A 306 -1.25 -6.51 -13.37
N THR A 307 -2.56 -6.57 -13.66
CA THR A 307 -3.56 -7.37 -12.92
C THR A 307 -3.25 -8.87 -12.85
N ASN A 308 -2.46 -9.40 -13.79
CA ASN A 308 -1.98 -10.78 -13.72
C ASN A 308 -1.13 -11.06 -12.48
N VAL A 309 -0.44 -10.04 -11.93
CA VAL A 309 0.35 -10.19 -10.70
C VAL A 309 -0.51 -10.69 -9.54
N VAL A 310 -1.67 -10.05 -9.31
CA VAL A 310 -2.55 -10.48 -8.21
C VAL A 310 -3.27 -11.79 -8.51
N SER A 311 -3.48 -12.13 -9.79
CA SER A 311 -4.10 -13.40 -10.19
C SER A 311 -3.25 -14.62 -9.83
N TYR A 312 -1.94 -14.46 -9.70
CA TYR A 312 -1.04 -15.56 -9.28
C TYR A 312 -0.79 -15.59 -7.77
N PHE A 313 -1.10 -14.51 -7.04
CA PHE A 313 -0.63 -14.33 -5.67
C PHE A 313 -1.05 -15.45 -4.73
N ASP A 314 -2.32 -15.86 -4.76
CA ASP A 314 -2.85 -16.87 -3.85
C ASP A 314 -2.22 -18.25 -4.06
N ASP A 315 -1.96 -18.61 -5.33
CA ASP A 315 -1.22 -19.83 -5.66
C ASP A 315 0.23 -19.73 -5.19
N GLU A 316 0.89 -18.59 -5.42
CA GLU A 316 2.30 -18.42 -5.09
C GLU A 316 2.55 -18.37 -3.57
N ILE A 317 1.65 -17.77 -2.78
CA ILE A 317 1.79 -17.73 -1.31
C ILE A 317 1.51 -19.08 -0.66
N ALA A 318 0.66 -19.92 -1.27
CA ALA A 318 0.37 -21.25 -0.74
C ALA A 318 1.61 -22.15 -0.63
N PHE A 319 2.60 -21.98 -1.52
CA PHE A 319 3.88 -22.72 -1.47
C PHE A 319 4.75 -22.40 -0.24
N TYR A 320 4.50 -21.28 0.42
CA TYR A 320 5.25 -20.88 1.61
C TYR A 320 4.57 -21.31 2.91
N LYS A 321 3.40 -21.94 2.85
CA LYS A 321 2.74 -22.44 4.05
C LYS A 321 3.58 -23.54 4.70
N LYS A 322 3.75 -23.45 6.01
CA LYS A 322 4.46 -24.41 6.83
C LYS A 322 3.83 -24.50 8.21
N GLU A 323 3.76 -25.71 8.75
CA GLU A 323 3.30 -25.91 10.12
C GLU A 323 4.35 -25.42 11.12
N CYS A 324 3.89 -24.93 12.27
CA CYS A 324 4.76 -24.58 13.39
C CYS A 324 5.17 -25.87 14.11
N ILE A 325 6.42 -26.28 13.92
CA ILE A 325 7.01 -27.46 14.58
C ILE A 325 7.75 -27.13 15.87
N GLN A 326 7.96 -25.84 16.16
CA GLN A 326 8.67 -25.38 17.35
C GLN A 326 7.72 -25.19 18.53
N THR A 327 8.23 -25.48 19.71
CA THR A 327 7.65 -25.15 21.01
C THR A 327 8.34 -23.93 21.61
N LEU A 328 7.77 -23.39 22.69
CA LEU A 328 8.41 -22.30 23.43
C LEU A 328 9.75 -22.74 24.05
N ASN A 329 9.91 -24.01 24.43
CA ASN A 329 11.18 -24.56 24.91
C ASN A 329 12.30 -24.41 23.87
N ASP A 330 12.00 -24.57 22.58
CA ASP A 330 12.99 -24.51 21.50
C ASP A 330 13.56 -23.09 21.29
N ILE A 331 12.88 -22.07 21.81
CA ILE A 331 13.25 -20.67 21.59
C ILE A 331 13.70 -19.95 22.86
N PHE A 332 13.56 -20.57 24.03
CA PHE A 332 13.90 -19.94 25.30
C PHE A 332 15.40 -19.66 25.44
N GLU A 333 15.71 -18.55 26.10
CA GLU A 333 17.05 -18.32 26.64
C GLU A 333 17.20 -19.05 27.98
N PRO A 334 18.40 -19.55 28.31
CA PRO A 334 18.64 -20.17 29.61
C PRO A 334 18.51 -19.11 30.71
N ILE A 335 17.43 -19.19 31.49
CA ILE A 335 17.17 -18.32 32.65
C ILE A 335 17.09 -19.21 33.88
N ALA A 336 17.94 -18.96 34.87
CA ALA A 336 17.94 -19.70 36.12
C ALA A 336 16.62 -19.54 36.88
N ASP A 337 16.21 -20.57 37.62
CA ASP A 337 14.96 -20.57 38.40
C ASP A 337 14.92 -19.47 39.47
N ASP A 338 16.07 -19.06 40.02
CA ASP A 338 16.20 -17.99 41.01
C ASP A 338 16.41 -16.59 40.40
N HIS A 339 16.36 -16.46 39.07
CA HIS A 339 16.60 -15.20 38.39
C HIS A 339 15.49 -14.16 38.65
N THR A 340 15.86 -12.89 38.79
CA THR A 340 14.95 -11.76 39.12
C THR A 340 13.89 -11.44 38.04
N ALA A 341 13.95 -12.11 36.89
CA ALA A 341 12.94 -12.01 35.84
C ALA A 341 11.61 -12.68 36.24
N TRP A 342 11.68 -13.69 37.12
CA TRP A 342 10.52 -14.36 37.69
C TRP A 342 9.86 -13.47 38.73
N LYS A 343 8.60 -13.12 38.50
CA LYS A 343 7.85 -12.18 39.33
C LYS A 343 6.46 -12.71 39.62
N GLU A 344 5.94 -12.32 40.77
CA GLU A 344 4.53 -12.52 41.08
C GLU A 344 3.70 -11.39 40.47
N TYR A 345 2.66 -11.76 39.72
CA TYR A 345 1.71 -10.82 39.10
C TYR A 345 0.34 -10.93 39.77
N SER A 346 0.32 -10.92 41.11
CA SER A 346 -0.90 -11.07 41.93
C SER A 346 -2.00 -10.07 41.56
N TYR A 347 -1.64 -8.80 41.38
CA TYR A 347 -2.59 -7.77 40.92
C TYR A 347 -3.29 -8.14 39.60
N LEU A 348 -2.59 -8.76 38.64
CA LEU A 348 -3.19 -9.18 37.38
C LEU A 348 -4.10 -10.40 37.57
N ALA A 349 -3.75 -11.32 38.47
CA ALA A 349 -4.61 -12.45 38.85
C ALA A 349 -5.93 -11.95 39.47
N ASP A 350 -5.85 -11.01 40.41
CA ASP A 350 -7.02 -10.41 41.06
C ASP A 350 -7.87 -9.61 40.06
N LYS A 351 -7.21 -8.90 39.14
CA LYS A 351 -7.89 -8.18 38.07
C LYS A 351 -8.63 -9.14 37.12
N GLU A 352 -8.03 -10.26 36.76
CA GLU A 352 -8.66 -11.27 35.91
C GLU A 352 -9.95 -11.83 36.54
N ILE A 353 -9.95 -12.11 37.85
CA ILE A 353 -11.15 -12.50 38.60
C ILE A 353 -12.23 -11.41 38.54
N ARG A 354 -11.86 -10.14 38.72
CA ARG A 354 -12.81 -9.01 38.64
C ARG A 354 -13.36 -8.82 37.22
N ASP A 355 -12.52 -8.92 36.20
CA ASP A 355 -12.90 -8.75 34.81
C ASP A 355 -13.83 -9.89 34.37
N LEU A 356 -13.58 -11.13 34.78
CA LEU A 356 -14.46 -12.28 34.54
C LEU A 356 -15.85 -12.08 35.17
N LYS A 357 -15.92 -11.63 36.43
CA LYS A 357 -17.18 -11.30 37.12
C LYS A 357 -17.95 -10.18 36.41
N ALA A 358 -17.24 -9.25 35.77
CA ALA A 358 -17.83 -8.16 34.99
C ALA A 358 -18.17 -8.55 33.54
N GLY A 359 -18.04 -9.83 33.15
CA GLY A 359 -18.32 -10.32 31.80
C GLY A 359 -17.29 -9.88 30.75
N LYS A 360 -16.10 -9.45 31.17
CA LYS A 360 -15.00 -9.05 30.28
C LYS A 360 -14.08 -10.25 30.01
N GLY A 361 -13.58 -10.36 28.78
CA GLY A 361 -12.74 -11.49 28.34
C GLY A 361 -11.22 -11.32 28.48
N PHE A 362 -10.74 -10.34 29.25
CA PHE A 362 -9.30 -10.09 29.39
C PHE A 362 -8.66 -11.06 30.38
N LYS A 363 -7.84 -11.99 29.88
CA LYS A 363 -7.12 -12.98 30.70
C LYS A 363 -5.68 -13.14 30.27
N ARG A 364 -4.77 -13.38 31.23
CA ARG A 364 -3.37 -13.66 30.91
C ARG A 364 -3.26 -14.98 30.17
N GLN A 365 -2.25 -15.08 29.31
CA GLN A 365 -1.91 -16.34 28.67
C GLN A 365 -0.74 -16.95 29.45
N LEU A 366 -1.05 -17.82 30.41
CA LEU A 366 -0.04 -18.53 31.20
C LEU A 366 0.43 -19.77 30.43
N LEU A 367 1.66 -19.74 29.94
CA LEU A 367 2.24 -20.72 29.03
C LEU A 367 3.39 -21.49 29.71
N THR A 368 3.60 -22.73 29.28
CA THR A 368 4.76 -23.56 29.60
C THR A 368 5.62 -23.75 28.35
N GLY A 369 6.81 -24.32 28.53
CA GLY A 369 7.72 -24.61 27.41
C GLY A 369 7.12 -25.51 26.33
N ASP A 370 6.19 -26.41 26.68
CA ASP A 370 5.55 -27.34 25.74
C ASP A 370 4.54 -26.67 24.79
N ASN A 371 4.12 -25.43 25.08
CA ASN A 371 3.21 -24.73 24.19
C ASN A 371 3.91 -24.41 22.87
N ASN A 372 3.28 -24.76 21.75
CA ASN A 372 3.72 -24.41 20.39
C ASN A 372 3.00 -23.17 19.84
N LYS A 373 2.32 -22.41 20.71
CA LYS A 373 1.49 -21.27 20.34
C LYS A 373 1.42 -20.25 21.48
N CYS A 374 1.47 -18.97 21.12
CA CYS A 374 1.04 -17.88 21.98
C CYS A 374 0.12 -16.93 21.20
N GLY A 375 -0.71 -16.18 21.90
CA GLY A 375 -1.51 -15.11 21.31
C GLY A 375 -0.70 -13.87 21.01
N THR A 376 -1.34 -12.92 20.34
CA THR A 376 -0.71 -11.70 19.82
C THR A 376 0.06 -10.90 20.89
N ILE A 377 1.31 -10.56 20.59
CA ILE A 377 2.16 -9.70 21.43
C ILE A 377 2.10 -8.27 20.88
N GLY A 378 1.73 -7.31 21.73
CA GLY A 378 1.58 -5.90 21.35
C GLY A 378 2.71 -5.00 21.85
N ARG A 379 2.75 -3.75 21.33
CA ARG A 379 3.74 -2.71 21.71
C ARG A 379 4.01 -2.61 23.22
N GLY A 380 2.97 -2.71 24.04
CA GLY A 380 3.06 -2.55 25.49
C GLY A 380 3.49 -3.79 26.28
N TYR A 381 4.04 -4.82 25.62
CA TYR A 381 4.36 -6.12 26.23
C TYR A 381 5.23 -6.01 27.48
N HIS A 382 6.25 -5.14 27.46
CA HIS A 382 7.17 -4.88 28.59
C HIS A 382 6.46 -4.49 29.90
N LYS A 383 5.20 -4.05 29.84
CA LYS A 383 4.40 -3.68 31.02
C LYS A 383 3.73 -4.87 31.71
N GLY A 384 3.71 -6.06 31.08
CA GLY A 384 2.94 -7.21 31.56
C GLY A 384 1.45 -6.90 31.64
N ARG A 385 0.77 -6.78 30.50
CA ARG A 385 -0.66 -6.42 30.46
C ARG A 385 -1.56 -7.65 30.65
N SER A 386 -2.85 -7.40 30.88
CA SER A 386 -3.86 -8.42 31.22
C SER A 386 -4.11 -9.49 30.16
N THR A 387 -3.54 -9.40 28.95
CA THR A 387 -3.74 -10.37 27.87
C THR A 387 -2.45 -10.92 27.30
N GLU A 388 -1.30 -10.55 27.85
CA GLU A 388 0.00 -10.92 27.29
C GLU A 388 0.32 -12.39 27.56
N PRO A 389 1.22 -13.00 26.76
CA PRO A 389 1.87 -14.25 27.11
C PRO A 389 2.87 -14.08 28.26
N PHE A 390 2.73 -14.96 29.26
CA PHE A 390 3.60 -15.11 30.41
C PHE A 390 4.09 -16.55 30.47
N ILE A 391 5.37 -16.74 30.71
CA ILE A 391 5.97 -18.07 30.92
C ILE A 391 5.86 -18.40 32.40
N LYS A 392 5.26 -19.55 32.72
CA LYS A 392 5.15 -20.06 34.08
C LYS A 392 6.53 -20.50 34.58
N HIS A 393 6.82 -20.20 35.84
CA HIS A 393 8.01 -20.73 36.48
C HIS A 393 7.94 -22.28 36.56
N PRO A 394 9.07 -23.00 36.38
CA PRO A 394 9.07 -24.47 36.35
C PRO A 394 8.48 -25.13 37.61
N THR A 395 8.86 -24.63 38.79
CA THR A 395 8.47 -25.22 40.08
C THR A 395 7.54 -24.35 40.94
N ASN A 396 7.60 -23.01 40.86
CA ASN A 396 6.78 -22.11 41.67
C ASN A 396 5.53 -21.59 40.92
N PRO A 397 4.31 -22.05 41.25
CA PRO A 397 3.11 -21.69 40.50
C PRO A 397 2.70 -20.21 40.60
N HIS A 398 3.25 -19.45 41.55
CA HIS A 398 2.95 -18.03 41.74
C HIS A 398 3.82 -17.11 40.89
N LEU A 399 4.94 -17.64 40.38
CA LEU A 399 5.90 -16.87 39.61
C LEU A 399 5.71 -17.09 38.11
N SER A 400 5.90 -16.02 37.37
CA SER A 400 5.97 -16.04 35.91
C SER A 400 6.89 -14.96 35.41
N ARG A 401 7.32 -15.05 34.15
CA ARG A 401 8.12 -14.02 33.50
C ARG A 401 7.52 -13.66 32.14
N LEU A 402 7.93 -12.51 31.63
CA LEU A 402 7.75 -12.20 30.23
C LEU A 402 8.86 -12.90 29.42
N LEU A 403 8.61 -13.05 28.11
CA LEU A 403 9.63 -13.39 27.14
C LEU A 403 10.73 -12.32 27.19
N THR A 404 11.98 -12.72 27.03
CA THR A 404 13.08 -11.78 26.78
C THR A 404 12.91 -11.12 25.40
N PRO A 405 13.65 -10.04 25.10
CA PRO A 405 13.63 -9.46 23.76
C PRO A 405 14.00 -10.45 22.65
N VAL A 406 15.00 -11.31 22.89
CA VAL A 406 15.44 -12.34 21.94
C VAL A 406 14.36 -13.40 21.75
N GLU A 407 13.78 -13.91 22.84
CA GLU A 407 12.66 -14.86 22.77
C GLU A 407 11.44 -14.26 22.06
N HIS A 408 11.13 -12.98 22.28
CA HIS A 408 10.05 -12.29 21.57
C HIS A 408 10.32 -12.19 20.07
N ALA A 409 11.58 -11.97 19.65
CA ALA A 409 11.95 -12.00 18.25
C ALA A 409 11.77 -13.39 17.65
N ARG A 410 12.23 -14.44 18.36
CA ARG A 410 12.07 -15.85 17.95
C ARG A 410 10.60 -16.26 17.83
N VAL A 411 9.73 -15.84 18.76
CA VAL A 411 8.28 -16.05 18.67
C VAL A 411 7.70 -15.53 17.33
N LYS A 412 8.27 -14.42 16.82
CA LYS A 412 7.87 -13.75 15.59
C LYS A 412 8.66 -14.20 14.35
N ASP A 413 9.50 -15.23 14.48
CA ASP A 413 10.50 -15.63 13.49
C ASP A 413 11.40 -14.48 13.00
N PHE A 414 11.53 -13.39 13.77
CA PHE A 414 12.35 -12.26 13.38
C PHE A 414 13.84 -12.60 13.60
N PRO A 415 14.70 -12.54 12.57
CA PRO A 415 16.09 -12.95 12.71
C PRO A 415 16.84 -12.08 13.73
N GLU A 416 17.48 -12.73 14.71
CA GLU A 416 18.18 -12.06 15.82
C GLU A 416 19.28 -11.11 15.35
N LYS A 417 19.92 -11.41 14.21
CA LYS A 417 20.95 -10.55 13.61
C LYS A 417 20.44 -9.15 13.21
N TYR A 418 19.12 -8.96 13.13
CA TYR A 418 18.50 -7.68 12.85
C TYR A 418 17.98 -6.99 14.13
N LEU A 419 18.20 -7.56 15.31
CA LEU A 419 17.93 -6.88 16.57
C LEU A 419 19.09 -5.94 16.91
N ASN A 420 18.78 -4.68 17.18
CA ASN A 420 19.78 -3.73 17.63
C ASN A 420 20.11 -3.98 19.12
N PRO A 421 21.36 -4.36 19.46
CA PRO A 421 21.75 -4.67 20.84
C PRO A 421 21.81 -3.43 21.75
N SER A 422 21.85 -2.22 21.18
CA SER A 422 21.89 -0.95 21.93
C SER A 422 20.49 -0.53 22.42
N LEU A 423 19.41 -1.15 21.95
CA LEU A 423 18.06 -0.85 22.41
C LEU A 423 17.81 -1.44 23.80
N SER A 424 17.19 -0.66 24.67
CA SER A 424 16.66 -1.17 25.95
C SER A 424 15.61 -2.26 25.71
N ASN A 425 15.47 -3.20 26.66
CA ASN A 425 14.43 -4.25 26.60
C ASN A 425 13.04 -3.67 26.34
N THR A 426 12.72 -2.53 26.96
CA THR A 426 11.46 -1.81 26.73
C THR A 426 11.26 -1.48 25.25
N LEU A 427 12.25 -0.83 24.62
CA LEU A 427 12.17 -0.44 23.22
C LEU A 427 12.19 -1.66 22.29
N THR A 428 12.99 -2.68 22.59
CA THR A 428 13.01 -3.91 21.77
C THR A 428 11.66 -4.62 21.77
N HIS A 429 10.96 -4.66 22.90
CA HIS A 429 9.57 -5.14 22.92
C HIS A 429 8.59 -4.21 22.20
N GLU A 430 8.78 -2.88 22.25
CA GLU A 430 7.96 -1.93 21.49
C GLU A 430 8.09 -2.15 19.98
N VAL A 431 9.31 -2.29 19.45
CA VAL A 431 9.52 -2.47 18.00
C VAL A 431 8.95 -3.80 17.51
N LEU A 432 9.22 -4.89 18.24
CA LEU A 432 8.71 -6.23 17.89
C LEU A 432 7.19 -6.30 18.01
N GLY A 433 6.61 -5.72 19.08
CA GLY A 433 5.17 -5.75 19.31
C GLY A 433 4.36 -4.92 18.30
N GLN A 434 4.98 -3.88 17.74
CA GLN A 434 4.42 -3.10 16.63
C GLN A 434 4.64 -3.81 15.28
N GLY A 435 5.76 -4.49 15.11
CA GLY A 435 6.12 -5.21 13.90
C GLY A 435 5.14 -6.33 13.52
N VAL A 436 5.26 -6.72 12.26
CA VAL A 436 4.62 -7.92 11.70
C VAL A 436 5.30 -9.20 12.21
N VAL A 437 4.73 -10.37 11.91
CA VAL A 437 5.47 -11.63 12.02
C VAL A 437 6.32 -11.79 10.77
N TYR A 438 7.63 -11.96 10.95
CA TYR A 438 8.59 -11.91 9.85
C TYR A 438 8.34 -13.01 8.81
N SER A 439 8.21 -14.26 9.23
CA SER A 439 8.04 -15.41 8.31
C SER A 439 6.80 -15.28 7.43
N ALA A 440 5.70 -14.80 8.00
CA ALA A 440 4.45 -14.60 7.28
C ALA A 440 4.53 -13.49 6.21
N PHE A 441 5.18 -12.37 6.54
CA PHE A 441 5.33 -11.27 5.58
C PHE A 441 6.48 -11.49 4.60
N TYR A 442 7.52 -12.22 5.00
CA TYR A 442 8.52 -12.75 4.08
C TYR A 442 7.83 -13.60 3.00
N ALA A 443 6.96 -14.55 3.40
CA ALA A 443 6.20 -15.38 2.48
C ALA A 443 5.31 -14.56 1.55
N ALA A 444 4.57 -13.58 2.10
CA ALA A 444 3.71 -12.70 1.30
C ALA A 444 4.51 -11.90 0.25
N PHE A 445 5.64 -11.30 0.64
CA PHE A 445 6.45 -10.53 -0.31
C PHE A 445 7.23 -11.40 -1.30
N ALA A 446 7.65 -12.60 -0.90
CA ALA A 446 8.24 -13.57 -1.80
C ALA A 446 7.22 -14.05 -2.86
N ALA A 447 5.98 -14.31 -2.45
CA ALA A 447 4.88 -14.63 -3.35
C ALA A 447 4.55 -13.48 -4.31
N LEU A 448 4.53 -12.23 -3.81
CA LEU A 448 4.33 -11.04 -4.65
C LEU A 448 5.43 -10.90 -5.70
N ALA A 449 6.70 -11.02 -5.30
CA ALA A 449 7.84 -10.95 -6.23
C ALA A 449 7.80 -12.05 -7.30
N LYS A 450 7.50 -13.28 -6.90
CA LYS A 450 7.33 -14.41 -7.83
C LYS A 450 6.18 -14.20 -8.80
N SER A 451 5.06 -13.65 -8.31
CA SER A 451 3.90 -13.30 -9.12
C SER A 451 4.22 -12.21 -10.15
N MET A 452 5.02 -11.21 -9.78
CA MET A 452 5.53 -10.18 -10.69
C MET A 452 6.35 -10.79 -11.82
N ILE A 453 7.29 -11.69 -11.51
CA ILE A 453 8.10 -12.39 -12.52
C ILE A 453 7.24 -13.26 -13.44
N LYS A 454 6.23 -13.95 -12.90
CA LYS A 454 5.34 -14.80 -13.67
C LYS A 454 4.45 -13.99 -14.62
N ALA A 455 3.93 -12.85 -14.17
CA ALA A 455 3.17 -11.92 -14.99
C ALA A 455 3.98 -11.43 -16.21
N LEU A 456 5.27 -11.14 -16.02
CA LEU A 456 6.18 -10.75 -17.10
C LEU A 456 6.38 -11.86 -18.14
N LYS A 457 6.64 -13.08 -17.69
CA LYS A 457 6.85 -14.24 -18.58
C LYS A 457 5.58 -14.59 -19.37
N GLY A 458 4.40 -14.36 -18.79
CA GLY A 458 3.11 -14.57 -19.43
C GLY A 458 2.71 -13.49 -20.46
N GLN A 459 3.45 -12.38 -20.56
CA GLN A 459 3.19 -11.27 -21.48
C GLN A 459 4.40 -10.96 -22.37
N PRO A 460 4.84 -11.88 -23.26
CA PRO A 460 6.03 -11.67 -24.09
C PRO A 460 5.92 -10.49 -25.07
N HIS A 461 4.73 -9.95 -25.32
CA HIS A 461 4.52 -8.75 -26.13
C HIS A 461 4.92 -7.46 -25.41
N LEU A 462 4.88 -7.43 -24.07
CA LEU A 462 5.39 -6.29 -23.27
C LEU A 462 6.92 -6.31 -23.12
N LEU A 463 7.56 -7.43 -23.46
CA LEU A 463 9.04 -7.58 -23.47
C LEU A 463 9.68 -7.03 -24.76
N LYS A 464 8.87 -6.61 -25.75
CA LYS A 464 9.33 -6.15 -27.08
C LYS A 464 9.27 -4.64 -27.23
N VAL A 465 9.84 -3.89 -26.29
CA VAL A 465 10.21 -2.49 -26.52
C VAL A 465 11.59 -2.29 -25.92
N ALA A 466 12.61 -2.57 -26.74
CA ALA A 466 13.99 -2.15 -26.54
C ALA A 466 14.41 -1.36 -27.78
#